data_AF-A0AAW1K8Y6-F1
#
_entry.id   AF-A0AAW1K8Y6-F1
#
_cell.length_a   1.000
_cell.length_b   1.000
_cell.length_c   1.000
_cell.angle_alpha   90.00
_cell.angle_beta   90.00
_cell.angle_gamma   90.00
#
_symmetry.space_group_name_H-M   'P 1'
#
loop_
_entity.id
_entity.type
_entity.pdbx_description
1 polymer ?
#
loop_
_entity_poly.entity_id
_entity_poly.type
_entity_poly.pdbx_seq_one_letter_code
_entity_poly.pdbx_strand_id
1 'polypeptide(L)'
;MCQMREMGDISIGVRTIDDRNHQLRLLIGLSHPTGLTNNLLKLLEPRPPVEFRPPLEKKKCPPYTGMAQFFKHFAEPGDPEYAPPVKEAETLEQKRARIHQLRLEKGAAKVAEDLEKYDPQNDPNATGDPYKTLFVSRLNFDISESRLKRVFETYGPIKRVSINNYSLEGIVIVFYLR
;
A
#
# COMPACT_ATOMS: atom_id res chain seq x y z
N MET A 1 43.67 -45.25 -63.06
CA MET A 1 44.15 -44.44 -64.19
C MET A 1 43.88 -42.99 -63.87
N CYS A 2 44.93 -42.18 -63.96
CA CYS A 2 44.88 -40.73 -63.85
C CYS A 2 44.40 -40.19 -65.20
N GLN A 3 43.32 -39.40 -65.22
CA GLN A 3 42.95 -38.58 -66.38
C GLN A 3 42.18 -37.36 -65.85
N MET A 4 42.92 -36.27 -65.67
CA MET A 4 42.99 -35.12 -66.59
C MET A 4 41.76 -34.21 -66.41
N ARG A 5 41.97 -33.14 -65.63
CA ARG A 5 41.13 -31.96 -65.64
C ARG A 5 41.30 -31.29 -67.01
N GLU A 6 40.24 -31.26 -67.80
CA GLU A 6 40.14 -30.28 -68.89
C GLU A 6 39.50 -29.01 -68.33
N MET A 7 40.31 -27.96 -68.32
CA MET A 7 39.89 -26.58 -68.11
C MET A 7 39.18 -26.13 -69.38
N GLY A 8 37.85 -26.20 -69.38
CA GLY A 8 37.01 -25.63 -70.42
C GLY A 8 36.64 -24.20 -70.06
N ASP A 9 36.97 -23.28 -70.97
CA ASP A 9 36.91 -21.84 -70.81
C ASP A 9 35.60 -21.31 -70.21
N ILE A 10 35.73 -20.60 -69.10
CA ILE A 10 34.65 -19.79 -68.54
C ILE A 10 34.49 -18.58 -69.45
N SER A 11 33.81 -18.77 -70.57
CA SER A 11 33.16 -17.68 -71.29
C SER A 11 32.08 -17.13 -70.36
N ILE A 12 32.39 -16.02 -69.70
CA ILE A 12 31.42 -15.25 -68.92
C ILE A 12 30.50 -14.59 -69.94
N GLY A 13 29.53 -15.35 -70.45
CA GLY A 13 28.34 -14.80 -71.05
C GLY A 13 27.64 -13.97 -69.99
N VAL A 14 27.63 -12.65 -70.19
CA VAL A 14 26.95 -11.70 -69.31
C VAL A 14 25.46 -12.01 -69.37
N ARG A 15 25.00 -12.87 -68.44
CA ARG A 15 23.58 -13.11 -68.23
C ARG A 15 22.98 -11.81 -67.71
N THR A 16 22.23 -11.13 -68.56
CA THR A 16 21.51 -9.91 -68.22
C THR A 16 20.56 -10.22 -67.06
N ILE A 17 20.33 -9.22 -66.22
CA ILE A 17 19.52 -9.34 -65.00
C ILE A 17 18.11 -9.87 -65.33
N ASP A 18 17.60 -9.56 -66.51
CA ASP A 18 16.26 -9.95 -66.97
C ASP A 18 16.11 -11.46 -67.22
N ASP A 19 17.12 -12.14 -67.78
CA ASP A 19 17.07 -13.60 -68.00
C ASP A 19 17.09 -14.39 -66.69
N ARG A 20 17.86 -13.91 -65.69
CA ARG A 20 17.86 -14.49 -64.34
C ARG A 20 16.51 -14.27 -63.65
N ASN A 21 15.93 -13.09 -63.81
CA ASN A 21 14.62 -12.75 -63.24
C ASN A 21 13.49 -13.57 -63.90
N HIS A 22 13.59 -13.86 -65.20
CA HIS A 22 12.61 -14.71 -65.90
C HIS A 22 12.69 -16.16 -65.45
N GLN A 23 13.89 -16.75 -65.33
CA GLN A 23 14.05 -18.12 -64.81
C GLN A 23 13.59 -18.26 -63.35
N LEU A 24 13.88 -17.26 -62.49
CA LEU A 24 13.40 -17.23 -61.11
C LEU A 24 11.87 -17.19 -61.02
N ARG A 25 11.18 -16.43 -61.91
CA ARG A 25 9.71 -16.39 -61.96
C ARG A 25 9.07 -17.72 -62.33
N LEU A 26 9.67 -18.47 -63.26
CA LEU A 26 9.18 -19.80 -63.66
C LEU A 26 9.31 -20.83 -62.53
N LEU A 27 10.36 -20.74 -61.71
CA LEU A 27 10.55 -21.60 -60.53
C LEU A 27 9.52 -21.34 -59.43
N ILE A 28 9.14 -20.07 -59.23
CA ILE A 28 8.12 -19.67 -58.24
C ILE A 28 6.73 -20.14 -58.67
N GLY A 29 6.43 -20.21 -59.97
CA GLY A 29 5.16 -20.73 -60.49
C GLY A 29 4.96 -22.25 -60.33
N LEU A 30 6.05 -23.00 -60.09
CA LEU A 30 6.02 -24.42 -59.73
C LEU A 30 5.98 -24.64 -58.21
N SER A 31 6.00 -23.57 -57.43
CA SER A 31 5.86 -23.67 -55.98
C SER A 31 4.41 -23.93 -55.61
N HIS A 32 4.21 -24.86 -54.68
CA HIS A 32 2.89 -25.12 -54.12
C HIS A 32 2.30 -23.82 -53.56
N PRO A 33 0.98 -23.58 -53.61
CA PRO A 33 0.35 -22.31 -53.23
C PRO A 33 0.70 -21.78 -51.83
N THR A 34 1.27 -22.61 -50.96
CA THR A 34 1.81 -22.21 -49.64
C THR A 34 3.22 -21.61 -49.69
N GLY A 35 3.87 -21.56 -50.86
CA GLY A 35 5.23 -21.04 -51.06
C GLY A 35 6.35 -21.93 -50.50
N LEU A 36 6.03 -23.17 -50.08
CA LEU A 36 6.99 -24.10 -49.48
C LEU A 36 7.72 -24.93 -50.54
N THR A 37 8.96 -25.33 -50.22
CA THR A 37 9.79 -26.16 -51.10
C THR A 37 9.32 -27.61 -51.10
N ASN A 38 9.57 -28.35 -52.19
CA ASN A 38 9.13 -29.75 -52.35
C ASN A 38 9.59 -30.71 -51.24
N ASN A 39 10.76 -30.47 -50.64
CA ASN A 39 11.23 -31.29 -49.51
C ASN A 39 10.41 -31.06 -48.23
N LEU A 40 9.93 -29.82 -48.02
CA LEU A 40 9.06 -29.49 -46.90
C LEU A 40 7.62 -29.96 -47.14
N LEU A 41 7.14 -29.91 -48.39
CA LEU A 41 5.79 -30.39 -48.74
C LEU A 41 5.59 -31.88 -48.47
N LYS A 42 6.62 -32.70 -48.66
CA LYS A 42 6.58 -34.14 -48.32
C LYS A 42 6.33 -34.40 -46.83
N LEU A 43 6.79 -33.51 -45.96
CA LEU A 43 6.53 -33.61 -44.52
C LEU A 43 5.08 -33.25 -44.16
N LEU A 44 4.39 -32.56 -45.06
CA LEU A 44 3.01 -32.10 -44.91
C LEU A 44 2.03 -32.95 -45.72
N GLU A 45 2.44 -34.14 -46.17
CA GLU A 45 1.53 -35.09 -46.81
C GLU A 45 0.37 -35.43 -45.85
N PRO A 46 -0.89 -35.34 -46.32
CA PRO A 46 -2.02 -35.55 -45.46
C PRO A 46 -2.03 -36.99 -44.96
N ARG A 47 -2.39 -37.16 -43.69
CA ARG A 47 -2.63 -38.48 -43.10
C ARG A 47 -3.80 -39.16 -43.84
N PRO A 48 -3.80 -40.50 -44.04
CA PRO A 48 -4.96 -41.22 -44.55
C PRO A 48 -6.25 -40.85 -43.79
N PRO A 49 -7.40 -40.85 -44.47
CA PRO A 49 -8.67 -40.45 -43.86
C PRO A 49 -8.95 -41.32 -42.64
N VAL A 50 -9.36 -40.67 -41.55
CA VAL A 50 -9.63 -41.35 -40.29
C VAL A 50 -10.83 -42.27 -40.46
N GLU A 51 -10.74 -43.50 -39.93
CA GLU A 51 -11.87 -44.43 -39.89
C GLU A 51 -13.02 -43.83 -39.09
N PHE A 52 -14.22 -43.80 -39.69
CA PHE A 52 -15.40 -43.31 -39.02
C PHE A 52 -15.75 -44.23 -37.83
N ARG A 53 -15.82 -43.64 -36.64
CA ARG A 53 -16.43 -44.26 -35.46
C ARG A 53 -17.66 -43.45 -35.07
N PRO A 54 -18.75 -44.11 -34.68
CA PRO A 54 -19.94 -43.40 -34.23
C PRO A 54 -19.58 -42.47 -33.06
N PRO A 55 -20.17 -41.26 -32.99
CA PRO A 55 -19.98 -40.38 -31.84
C PRO A 55 -20.30 -41.11 -30.55
N LEU A 56 -19.43 -40.96 -29.54
CA LEU A 56 -19.70 -41.52 -28.22
C LEU A 56 -21.00 -40.94 -27.68
N GLU A 57 -21.91 -41.82 -27.25
CA GLU A 57 -23.13 -41.41 -26.57
C GLU A 57 -22.77 -40.64 -25.30
N LYS A 58 -23.17 -39.37 -25.23
CA LYS A 58 -22.97 -38.55 -24.03
C LYS A 58 -23.86 -39.11 -22.92
N LYS A 59 -23.25 -39.77 -21.94
CA LYS A 59 -23.95 -40.17 -20.73
C LYS A 59 -24.48 -38.90 -20.04
N LYS A 60 -25.74 -38.93 -19.62
CA LYS A 60 -26.29 -37.86 -18.78
C LYS A 60 -25.52 -37.85 -17.47
N CYS A 61 -25.05 -36.68 -17.04
CA CYS A 61 -24.50 -36.53 -15.70
C CYS A 61 -25.56 -36.94 -14.67
N PRO A 62 -25.16 -37.58 -13.56
CA PRO A 62 -26.06 -37.78 -12.44
C PRO A 62 -26.74 -36.45 -12.05
N PRO A 63 -28.00 -36.48 -11.61
CA PRO A 63 -28.68 -35.26 -11.17
C PRO A 63 -27.94 -34.64 -9.98
N TYR A 64 -27.97 -33.31 -9.87
CA TYR A 64 -27.41 -32.61 -8.72
C TYR A 64 -28.06 -33.13 -7.44
N THR A 65 -27.22 -33.51 -6.49
CA THR A 65 -27.63 -33.93 -5.16
C THR A 65 -27.33 -32.81 -4.18
N GLY A 66 -28.21 -32.60 -3.20
CA GLY A 66 -28.00 -31.58 -2.18
C GLY A 66 -26.87 -31.95 -1.22
N MET A 67 -26.33 -30.96 -0.51
CA MET A 67 -25.26 -31.17 0.48
C MET A 67 -25.72 -31.88 1.77
N ALA A 68 -27.01 -32.19 1.89
CA ALA A 68 -27.58 -32.78 3.09
C ALA A 68 -27.06 -34.19 3.42
N GLN A 69 -26.55 -34.92 2.42
CA GLN A 69 -25.97 -36.24 2.65
C GLN A 69 -24.68 -36.17 3.49
N PHE A 70 -24.01 -35.01 3.51
CA PHE A 70 -22.73 -34.82 4.18
C PHE A 70 -22.85 -34.31 5.62
N PHE A 71 -24.06 -34.05 6.13
CA PHE A 71 -24.25 -33.62 7.53
C PHE A 71 -23.68 -34.61 8.54
N LYS A 72 -23.68 -35.92 8.22
CA LYS A 72 -23.11 -36.98 9.07
C LYS A 72 -21.58 -36.99 9.12
N HIS A 73 -20.93 -36.25 8.22
CA HIS A 73 -19.48 -36.16 8.11
C HIS A 73 -18.93 -34.82 8.62
N PHE A 74 -19.79 -33.92 9.06
CA PHE A 74 -19.32 -32.70 9.73
C PHE A 74 -18.80 -33.08 11.09
N ALA A 75 -17.58 -32.61 11.40
CA ALA A 75 -17.03 -32.71 12.73
C ALA A 75 -18.05 -32.16 13.72
N GLU A 76 -18.49 -33.00 14.64
CA GLU A 76 -19.43 -32.61 15.68
C GLU A 76 -18.67 -31.89 16.80
N PRO A 77 -19.35 -31.12 17.66
CA PRO A 77 -18.76 -30.55 18.86
C PRO A 77 -18.25 -31.69 19.78
N GLY A 78 -16.98 -32.05 19.64
CA GLY A 78 -16.37 -33.22 20.31
C GLY A 78 -15.25 -33.87 19.51
N ASP A 79 -15.24 -33.69 18.19
CA ASP A 79 -14.20 -34.22 17.33
C ASP A 79 -12.91 -33.37 17.37
N PRO A 80 -11.71 -33.98 17.33
CA PRO A 80 -10.44 -33.27 17.37
C PRO A 80 -10.24 -32.31 16.18
N GLU A 81 -10.98 -32.53 15.10
CA GLU A 81 -10.94 -31.75 13.86
C GLU A 81 -11.95 -30.60 13.82
N TYR A 82 -12.85 -30.50 14.81
CA TYR A 82 -13.79 -29.38 14.95
C TYR A 82 -13.06 -28.13 15.47
N ALA A 83 -12.23 -27.52 14.63
CA ALA A 83 -11.55 -26.27 14.93
C ALA A 83 -12.41 -25.09 14.47
N PRO A 84 -12.90 -24.22 15.38
CA PRO A 84 -13.54 -22.98 14.96
C PRO A 84 -12.53 -22.15 14.15
N PRO A 85 -12.94 -21.50 13.04
CA PRO A 85 -12.03 -20.71 12.22
C PRO A 85 -11.44 -19.58 13.06
N VAL A 86 -10.12 -19.61 13.27
CA VAL A 86 -9.39 -18.57 14.00
C VAL A 86 -9.38 -17.32 13.13
N LYS A 87 -10.29 -16.39 13.42
CA LYS A 87 -10.24 -15.06 12.85
C LYS A 87 -8.94 -14.43 13.36
N GLU A 88 -8.06 -13.99 12.47
CA GLU A 88 -6.94 -13.11 12.82
C GLU A 88 -7.49 -11.78 13.30
N ALA A 89 -7.99 -11.78 14.53
CA ALA A 89 -8.37 -10.59 15.25
C ALA A 89 -7.09 -9.95 15.79
N GLU A 90 -7.06 -8.62 15.84
CA GLU A 90 -6.04 -7.90 16.58
C GLU A 90 -5.92 -8.54 17.98
N THR A 91 -4.71 -8.93 18.36
CA THR A 91 -4.45 -9.28 19.77
C THR A 91 -4.79 -8.07 20.63
N LEU A 92 -5.13 -8.31 21.90
CA LEU A 92 -5.48 -7.20 22.82
C LEU A 92 -4.37 -6.14 22.91
N GLU A 93 -3.11 -6.57 22.77
CA GLU A 93 -1.93 -5.69 22.75
C GLU A 93 -1.90 -4.80 21.52
N GLN A 94 -2.13 -5.36 20.32
CA GLN A 94 -2.21 -4.60 19.07
C GLN A 94 -3.34 -3.56 19.12
N LYS A 95 -4.51 -3.95 19.64
CA LYS A 95 -5.63 -3.03 19.83
C LYS A 95 -5.30 -1.87 20.79
N ARG A 96 -4.62 -2.17 21.90
CA ARG A 96 -4.18 -1.14 22.87
C ARG A 96 -3.15 -0.19 22.27
N ALA A 97 -2.16 -0.71 21.55
CA ALA A 97 -1.15 0.09 20.87
C ALA A 97 -1.78 1.04 19.84
N ARG A 98 -2.72 0.54 19.02
CA ARG A 98 -3.47 1.35 18.06
C ARG A 98 -4.26 2.48 18.74
N ILE A 99 -4.98 2.17 19.81
CA ILE A 99 -5.75 3.18 20.57
C ILE A 99 -4.82 4.22 21.20
N HIS A 100 -3.66 3.81 21.72
CA HIS A 100 -2.67 4.72 22.31
C HIS A 100 -2.11 5.69 21.27
N GLN A 101 -1.70 5.20 20.09
CA GLN A 101 -1.21 6.04 19.00
C GLN A 101 -2.27 7.06 18.56
N LEU A 102 -3.50 6.61 18.33
CA LEU A 102 -4.62 7.50 17.97
C LEU A 102 -4.90 8.57 19.04
N ARG A 103 -4.73 8.26 20.33
CA ARG A 103 -4.88 9.24 21.42
C ARG A 103 -3.75 10.25 21.42
N LEU A 104 -2.52 9.81 21.16
CA LEU A 104 -1.35 10.67 21.11
C LEU A 104 -1.44 11.65 19.93
N GLU A 105 -1.81 11.16 18.75
CA GLU A 105 -2.02 11.98 17.54
C GLU A 105 -3.12 13.03 17.76
N LYS A 106 -4.27 12.61 18.33
CA LYS A 106 -5.35 13.54 18.69
C LYS A 106 -4.92 14.56 19.74
N GLY A 107 -4.09 14.17 20.70
CA GLY A 107 -3.52 15.08 21.69
C GLY A 107 -2.61 16.12 21.04
N ALA A 108 -1.71 15.67 20.16
CA ALA A 108 -0.81 16.55 19.42
C ALA A 108 -1.56 17.54 18.52
N ALA A 109 -2.60 17.09 17.82
CA ALA A 109 -3.44 17.96 16.99
C ALA A 109 -4.13 19.06 17.81
N LYS A 110 -4.69 18.72 18.96
CA LYS A 110 -5.31 19.71 19.86
C LYS A 110 -4.31 20.74 20.38
N VAL A 111 -3.13 20.29 20.81
CA VAL A 111 -2.08 21.19 21.26
C VAL A 111 -1.64 22.16 20.15
N ALA A 112 -1.55 21.68 18.91
CA ALA A 112 -1.23 22.55 17.77
C ALA A 112 -2.34 23.59 17.52
N GLU A 113 -3.61 23.17 17.51
CA GLU A 113 -4.75 24.10 17.37
C GLU A 113 -4.82 25.13 18.51
N ASP A 114 -4.53 24.73 19.74
CA ASP A 114 -4.54 25.62 20.91
C ASP A 114 -3.37 26.61 20.86
N LEU A 115 -2.21 26.18 20.34
CA LEU A 115 -1.05 27.04 20.15
C LEU A 115 -1.28 28.10 19.08
N GLU A 116 -1.99 27.78 18.00
CA GLU A 116 -2.39 28.75 16.97
C GLU A 116 -3.37 29.82 17.50
N LYS A 117 -4.22 29.45 18.45
CA LYS A 117 -5.21 30.36 19.06
C LYS A 117 -4.63 31.19 20.21
N TYR A 118 -3.47 30.82 20.75
CA TYR A 118 -2.91 31.45 21.93
C TYR A 118 -2.22 32.77 21.60
N ASP A 119 -2.86 33.88 21.97
CA ASP A 119 -2.32 35.25 21.84
C ASP A 119 -2.15 35.90 23.23
N PRO A 120 -0.94 35.87 23.82
CA PRO A 120 -0.69 36.42 25.14
C PRO A 120 -0.80 37.95 25.20
N GLN A 121 -0.75 38.65 24.05
CA GLN A 121 -0.77 40.11 24.00
C GLN A 121 -2.20 40.67 24.09
N ASN A 122 -3.18 39.89 23.64
CA ASN A 122 -4.60 40.27 23.63
C ASN A 122 -5.38 39.70 24.82
N ASP A 123 -4.71 38.98 25.73
CA ASP A 123 -5.35 38.38 26.89
C ASP A 123 -5.73 39.44 27.95
N PRO A 124 -7.03 39.57 28.32
CA PRO A 124 -7.47 40.57 29.30
C PRO A 124 -6.89 40.33 30.71
N ASN A 125 -6.48 39.11 31.00
CA ASN A 125 -5.87 38.74 32.29
C ASN A 125 -4.38 39.11 32.35
N ALA A 126 -3.69 39.13 31.20
CA ALA A 126 -2.27 39.40 31.08
C ALA A 126 -2.01 40.91 30.95
N THR A 127 -2.30 41.66 32.02
CA THR A 127 -2.03 43.10 32.04
C THR A 127 -0.63 43.39 32.58
N GLY A 128 0.25 43.96 31.75
CA GLY A 128 1.47 44.62 32.24
C GLY A 128 2.77 44.40 31.46
N ASP A 129 3.88 44.68 32.15
CA ASP A 129 5.26 44.54 31.69
C ASP A 129 5.75 43.14 32.07
N PRO A 130 6.11 42.31 31.09
CA PRO A 130 6.55 40.94 31.34
C PRO A 130 7.82 40.87 32.18
N TYR A 131 8.73 41.85 32.08
CA TYR A 131 10.01 41.84 32.80
C TYR A 131 9.87 42.20 34.28
N LYS A 132 8.72 42.74 34.68
CA LYS A 132 8.41 43.12 36.06
C LYS A 132 7.35 42.22 36.69
N THR A 133 7.00 41.14 36.00
CA THR A 133 5.98 40.17 36.42
C THR A 133 6.63 38.87 36.87
N LEU A 134 6.51 38.53 38.16
CA LEU A 134 6.89 37.20 38.64
C LEU A 134 5.73 36.23 38.49
N PHE A 135 6.02 34.97 38.16
CA PHE A 135 5.06 33.87 38.20
C PHE A 135 5.42 32.93 39.35
N VAL A 136 4.52 32.79 40.32
CA VAL A 136 4.67 31.86 41.44
C VAL A 136 3.67 30.73 41.26
N SER A 137 4.09 29.48 41.45
CA SER A 137 3.24 28.28 41.35
C SER A 137 3.37 27.40 42.59
N ARG A 138 2.57 26.32 42.68
CA ARG A 138 2.55 25.37 43.82
C ARG A 138 2.29 26.03 45.18
N LEU A 139 1.35 26.97 45.23
CA LEU A 139 0.90 27.59 46.47
C LEU A 139 -0.18 26.74 47.14
N ASN A 140 -0.28 26.84 48.47
CA ASN A 140 -1.40 26.23 49.20
C ASN A 140 -2.72 26.88 48.76
N PHE A 141 -3.77 26.08 48.57
CA PHE A 141 -5.07 26.55 48.10
C PHE A 141 -5.75 27.54 49.06
N ASP A 142 -5.47 27.42 50.36
CA ASP A 142 -6.07 28.27 51.39
C ASP A 142 -5.36 29.63 51.57
N ILE A 143 -4.35 29.93 50.75
CA ILE A 143 -3.58 31.16 50.92
C ILE A 143 -4.36 32.38 50.45
N SER A 144 -4.44 33.40 51.30
CA SER A 144 -5.03 34.69 50.94
C SER A 144 -4.03 35.58 50.18
N GLU A 145 -4.55 36.42 49.29
CA GLU A 145 -3.78 37.45 48.57
C GLU A 145 -2.98 38.35 49.54
N SER A 146 -3.59 38.70 50.66
CA SER A 146 -2.98 39.52 51.71
C SER A 146 -1.74 38.88 52.34
N ARG A 147 -1.74 37.54 52.51
CA ARG A 147 -0.61 36.81 53.09
C ARG A 147 0.56 36.77 52.10
N LEU A 148 0.26 36.57 50.82
CA LEU A 148 1.25 36.60 49.75
C LEU A 148 1.86 38.00 49.60
N LYS A 149 1.03 39.04 49.59
CA LYS A 149 1.50 40.42 49.54
C LYS A 149 2.52 40.70 50.65
N ARG A 150 2.20 40.36 51.91
CA ARG A 150 3.12 40.55 53.05
C ARG A 150 4.46 39.86 52.90
N VAL A 151 4.48 38.63 52.39
CA VAL A 151 5.72 37.86 52.23
C VAL A 151 6.59 38.48 51.14
N PHE A 152 5.98 38.80 49.99
CA PHE A 152 6.71 39.30 48.83
C PHE A 152 7.06 40.79 48.91
N GLU A 153 6.37 41.58 49.73
CA GLU A 153 6.66 43.00 49.95
C GLU A 153 8.05 43.24 50.57
N THR A 154 8.61 42.22 51.24
CA THR A 154 10.00 42.22 51.74
C THR A 154 11.03 42.43 50.64
N TYR A 155 10.75 41.97 49.41
CA TYR A 155 11.69 42.06 48.29
C TYR A 155 11.51 43.34 47.47
N GLY A 156 10.38 44.04 47.61
CA GLY A 156 10.10 45.28 46.92
C GLY A 156 8.62 45.66 46.90
N PRO A 157 8.30 46.90 46.50
CA PRO A 157 6.92 47.38 46.43
C PRO A 157 6.13 46.67 45.33
N ILE A 158 4.95 46.14 45.70
CA ILE A 158 4.07 45.37 44.82
C ILE A 158 2.92 46.26 44.31
N LYS A 159 2.69 46.32 43.00
CA LYS A 159 1.56 47.09 42.42
C LYS A 159 0.24 46.32 42.40
N ARG A 160 0.26 45.06 41.97
CA ARG A 160 -0.92 44.18 41.83
C ARG A 160 -0.55 42.76 42.20
N VAL A 161 -1.50 42.04 42.78
CA VAL A 161 -1.48 40.59 42.97
C VAL A 161 -2.77 40.08 42.34
N SER A 162 -2.69 39.01 41.54
CA SER A 162 -3.87 38.37 40.94
C SER A 162 -3.78 36.89 41.22
N ILE A 163 -4.81 36.32 41.84
CA ILE A 163 -4.91 34.88 42.09
C ILE A 163 -5.91 34.34 41.07
N ASN A 164 -5.42 33.57 40.10
CA ASN A 164 -6.29 32.89 39.16
C ASN A 164 -6.79 31.59 39.79
N ASN A 165 -8.08 31.54 40.12
CA ASN A 165 -8.74 30.35 40.72
C ASN A 165 -9.17 29.30 39.69
N TYR A 166 -8.88 29.53 38.41
CA TYR A 166 -9.32 28.68 37.32
C TYR A 166 -8.12 27.85 36.84
N SER A 167 -8.28 26.53 36.90
CA SER A 167 -7.36 25.49 36.41
C SER A 167 -6.48 24.85 37.49
N LEU A 168 -6.53 23.52 37.48
CA LEU A 168 -5.97 22.58 38.48
C LEU A 168 -4.44 22.58 38.58
N GLU A 169 -3.74 23.50 37.88
CA GLU A 169 -2.28 23.53 37.76
C GLU A 169 -1.59 24.69 38.49
N GLY A 170 -2.33 25.42 39.33
CA GLY A 170 -1.76 26.26 40.34
C GLY A 170 -2.10 27.74 40.18
N ILE A 171 -2.09 28.41 41.32
CA ILE A 171 -2.33 29.83 41.44
C ILE A 171 -1.15 30.56 40.79
N VAL A 172 -1.31 31.03 39.55
CA VAL A 172 -0.34 31.90 38.89
C VAL A 172 -0.53 33.30 39.44
N ILE A 173 0.39 33.73 40.31
CA ILE A 173 0.38 35.10 40.84
C ILE A 173 1.28 35.97 40.00
N VAL A 174 0.71 37.01 39.41
CA VAL A 174 1.44 38.11 38.77
C VAL A 174 1.80 39.15 39.83
N PHE A 175 3.07 39.23 40.22
CA PHE A 175 3.59 40.34 41.03
C PHE A 175 4.18 41.41 40.14
N TYR A 176 3.76 42.66 40.32
CA TYR A 176 4.43 43.79 39.70
C TYR A 176 5.41 44.44 40.66
N LEU A 177 6.71 44.29 40.43
CA LEU A 177 7.74 45.09 41.10
C LEU A 177 7.85 46.45 40.40
N ARG A 178 8.02 47.55 41.16
CA ARG A 178 8.18 48.89 40.59
C ARG A 178 9.59 49.08 40.01
#